data_AF-A0A7K6TF07-F1
#
_entry.id   AF-A0A7K6TF07-F1
#
_cell.length_a   1.000
_cell.length_b   1.000
_cell.length_c   1.000
_cell.angle_alpha   90.00
_cell.angle_beta   90.00
_cell.angle_gamma   90.00
#
_symmetry.space_group_name_H-M   'P 1'
#
loop_
_entity.id
_entity.type
_entity.pdbx_description
1 polymer ?
#
loop_
_entity_poly.entity_id
_entity_poly.type
_entity_poly.pdbx_seq_one_letter_code
_entity_poly.pdbx_strand_id
1 'polypeptide(L)'
;MTSVNEQEAIRKLMVFLQEWDSAHKVARSQILDNFIKSNDKKTEPDLELEFSQGASLFLARLTVWLRMTYVYSTCLNKLLTSIGIFLSAAGGRRYLMEFLQMGGLLVLLEILGLNHPSEEDKRESVKLLQLIADTGRMYKEFICENYGVQSLAKFMATSNSAEAQKDVQVLLDCLGHENPKYQNQVYKGLIAVLPCAAPGAQQLALQTLGDMQDVVGEVPSGLVEPVLGVLRSVHPEVQCAAIQLLKTLMAHKVRTALLEGLVALLTPPRKEAFAGCIDIAKDPTSLCLRKPVLVYIQQAAAAKAIGELARESAEVANELIQLRVVHGLMVAAGNLDHMASQRHASISLKYFVHTFPFVEECVKKALGHTLFQQFMDSAETWYTKINPFQAKELACNTADIPGDMARMQ
;
A
#
# COMPACT_ATOMS: atom_id res chain seq x y z
N MET A 1 5.75 -38.42 -45.55
CA MET A 1 7.22 -38.33 -45.62
C MET A 1 7.58 -36.87 -45.32
N THR A 2 8.28 -36.60 -44.22
CA THR A 2 8.77 -35.25 -43.89
C THR A 2 9.75 -34.77 -44.95
N SER A 3 9.68 -33.51 -45.34
CA SER A 3 10.59 -32.95 -46.35
C SER A 3 12.03 -32.88 -45.84
N VAL A 4 13.02 -32.85 -46.74
CA VAL A 4 14.45 -32.72 -46.38
C VAL A 4 14.70 -31.45 -45.56
N ASN A 5 13.97 -30.37 -45.85
CA ASN A 5 14.07 -29.10 -45.13
C ASN A 5 13.52 -29.21 -43.70
N GLU A 6 12.40 -29.93 -43.49
CA GLU A 6 11.85 -30.20 -42.16
C GLU A 6 12.80 -31.06 -41.33
N GLN A 7 13.43 -32.07 -41.93
CA GLN A 7 14.39 -32.93 -41.25
C GLN A 7 15.62 -32.15 -40.75
N GLU A 8 16.16 -31.23 -41.57
CA GLU A 8 17.28 -30.39 -41.16
C GLU A 8 16.88 -29.38 -40.06
N ALA A 9 15.66 -28.84 -40.12
CA ALA A 9 15.14 -27.95 -39.08
C ALA A 9 15.00 -28.67 -37.72
N ILE A 10 14.44 -29.88 -37.72
CA ILE A 10 14.37 -30.75 -36.54
C ILE A 10 15.78 -31.07 -36.00
N ARG A 11 16.74 -31.36 -36.89
CA ARG A 11 18.13 -31.63 -36.48
C ARG A 11 18.75 -30.42 -35.77
N LYS A 12 18.54 -29.20 -36.28
CA LYS A 12 19.01 -27.96 -35.65
C LYS A 12 18.39 -27.74 -34.27
N LEU A 13 17.09 -27.99 -34.13
CA LEU A 13 16.42 -27.96 -32.82
C LEU A 13 17.08 -28.94 -31.84
N MET A 14 17.30 -30.19 -32.25
CA MET A 14 17.90 -31.20 -31.37
C MET A 14 19.31 -30.81 -30.90
N VAL A 15 20.13 -30.25 -31.81
CA VAL A 15 21.45 -29.72 -31.47
C VAL A 15 21.35 -28.58 -30.45
N PHE A 16 20.45 -27.62 -30.67
CA PHE A 16 20.22 -26.51 -29.74
C PHE A 16 19.80 -27.00 -28.33
N LEU A 17 18.88 -27.97 -28.27
CA LEU A 17 18.45 -28.54 -26.98
C LEU A 17 19.59 -29.30 -26.30
N GLN A 18 20.42 -30.02 -27.04
CA GLN A 18 21.60 -30.70 -26.51
C GLN A 18 22.66 -29.71 -26.00
N GLU A 19 22.85 -28.58 -26.69
CA GLU A 19 23.71 -27.49 -26.22
C GLU A 19 23.20 -26.94 -24.89
N TRP A 20 21.90 -26.70 -24.75
CA TRP A 20 21.32 -26.30 -23.46
C TRP A 20 21.53 -27.33 -22.34
N ASP A 21 21.27 -28.60 -22.64
CA ASP A 21 21.33 -29.69 -21.68
C ASP A 21 22.77 -29.92 -21.17
N SER A 22 23.78 -29.76 -22.04
CA SER A 22 25.20 -29.90 -21.70
C SER A 22 25.88 -28.62 -21.20
N ALA A 23 25.25 -27.45 -21.38
CA ALA A 23 25.84 -26.16 -21.04
C ALA A 23 26.04 -25.95 -19.54
N HIS A 24 27.17 -25.34 -19.18
CA HIS A 24 27.43 -24.80 -17.85
C HIS A 24 26.82 -23.40 -17.68
N LYS A 25 26.91 -22.84 -16.46
CA LYS A 25 26.24 -21.59 -16.05
C LYS A 25 26.44 -20.41 -17.02
N VAL A 26 27.68 -20.18 -17.47
CA VAL A 26 28.02 -19.09 -18.40
C VAL A 26 27.42 -19.33 -19.79
N ALA A 27 27.59 -20.53 -20.33
CA ALA A 27 27.04 -20.90 -21.63
C ALA A 27 25.51 -20.83 -21.65
N ARG A 28 24.83 -21.30 -20.59
CA ARG A 28 23.37 -21.12 -20.44
C ARG A 28 22.97 -19.65 -20.43
N SER A 29 23.71 -18.79 -19.74
CA SER A 29 23.44 -17.35 -19.78
C SER A 29 23.55 -16.78 -21.20
N GLN A 30 24.54 -17.20 -21.99
CA GLN A 30 24.70 -16.75 -23.38
C GLN A 30 23.57 -17.27 -24.28
N ILE A 31 23.15 -18.52 -24.10
CA ILE A 31 22.00 -19.09 -24.80
C ILE A 31 20.73 -18.25 -24.50
N LEU A 32 20.49 -17.90 -23.23
CA LEU A 32 19.35 -17.06 -22.86
C LEU A 32 19.45 -15.66 -23.48
N ASP A 33 20.63 -15.02 -23.48
CA ASP A 33 20.81 -13.71 -24.10
C ASP A 33 20.49 -13.73 -25.60
N ASN A 34 20.97 -14.75 -26.31
CA ASN A 34 20.70 -14.93 -27.72
C ASN A 34 19.21 -15.20 -27.96
N PHE A 35 18.61 -16.07 -27.16
CA PHE A 35 17.18 -16.36 -27.23
C PHE A 35 16.33 -15.09 -27.06
N ILE A 36 16.59 -14.31 -26.01
CA ILE A 36 15.86 -13.07 -25.73
C ILE A 36 15.96 -12.10 -26.90
N LYS A 37 17.17 -11.85 -27.41
CA LYS A 37 17.40 -10.92 -28.52
C LYS A 37 16.69 -11.35 -29.80
N SER A 38 16.62 -12.65 -30.06
CA SER A 38 16.05 -13.19 -31.30
C SER A 38 14.55 -13.38 -31.24
N ASN A 39 13.95 -13.48 -30.05
CA ASN A 39 12.56 -13.93 -29.87
C ASN A 39 11.63 -12.93 -29.16
N ASP A 40 12.13 -11.75 -28.81
CA ASP A 40 11.28 -10.69 -28.22
C ASP A 40 10.05 -10.40 -29.10
N LYS A 41 8.86 -10.36 -28.46
CA LYS A 41 7.55 -10.06 -29.07
C LYS A 41 7.06 -11.00 -30.18
N LYS A 42 7.64 -12.20 -30.30
CA LYS A 42 7.13 -13.21 -31.24
C LYS A 42 5.79 -13.79 -30.81
N THR A 43 4.99 -14.18 -31.79
CA THR A 43 3.74 -14.91 -31.56
C THR A 43 4.01 -16.41 -31.40
N GLU A 44 3.02 -17.19 -30.94
CA GLU A 44 3.18 -18.64 -30.84
C GLU A 44 3.55 -19.28 -32.19
N PRO A 45 2.87 -18.96 -33.32
CA PRO A 45 3.27 -19.48 -34.63
C PRO A 45 4.72 -19.16 -35.01
N ASP A 46 5.22 -17.97 -34.68
CA ASP A 46 6.61 -17.59 -34.98
C ASP A 46 7.61 -18.41 -34.17
N LEU A 47 7.31 -18.63 -32.88
CA LEU A 47 8.12 -19.48 -32.01
C LEU A 47 8.09 -20.94 -32.49
N GLU A 48 6.93 -21.46 -32.84
CA GLU A 48 6.85 -22.84 -33.34
C GLU A 48 7.52 -23.01 -34.71
N LEU A 49 7.52 -21.98 -35.55
CA LEU A 49 8.28 -22.00 -36.80
C LEU A 49 9.80 -22.04 -36.52
N GLU A 50 10.29 -21.21 -35.59
CA GLU A 50 11.70 -21.19 -35.20
C GLU A 50 12.17 -22.52 -34.60
N PHE A 51 11.34 -23.09 -33.74
CA PHE A 51 11.66 -24.32 -33.00
C PHE A 51 11.12 -25.58 -33.67
N SER A 52 10.80 -25.56 -34.97
CA SER A 52 10.34 -26.75 -35.71
C SER A 52 9.20 -27.52 -35.02
N GLN A 53 8.21 -26.79 -34.51
CA GLN A 53 7.07 -27.28 -33.72
C GLN A 53 7.44 -27.88 -32.34
N GLY A 54 8.63 -27.54 -31.84
CA GLY A 54 9.19 -28.03 -30.58
C GLY A 54 9.46 -26.94 -29.55
N ALA A 55 8.83 -25.77 -29.64
CA ALA A 55 9.12 -24.65 -28.74
C ALA A 55 8.80 -25.00 -27.26
N SER A 56 7.71 -25.74 -27.03
CA SER A 56 7.36 -26.31 -25.72
C SER A 56 8.47 -27.15 -25.08
N LEU A 57 9.31 -27.84 -25.87
CA LEU A 57 10.43 -28.62 -25.34
C LEU A 57 11.51 -27.74 -24.70
N PHE A 58 11.68 -26.53 -25.23
CA PHE A 58 12.61 -25.57 -24.65
C PHE A 58 12.01 -24.92 -23.40
N LEU A 59 10.73 -24.53 -23.45
CA LEU A 59 10.02 -24.02 -22.26
C LEU A 59 10.05 -25.01 -21.09
N ALA A 60 9.85 -26.30 -21.35
CA ALA A 60 9.96 -27.35 -20.33
C ALA A 60 11.34 -27.37 -19.66
N ARG A 61 12.41 -27.26 -20.44
CA ARG A 61 13.79 -27.18 -19.92
C ARG A 61 14.04 -25.92 -19.12
N LEU A 62 13.55 -24.76 -19.58
CA LEU A 62 13.65 -23.50 -18.84
C LEU A 62 12.93 -23.59 -17.50
N THR A 63 11.73 -24.17 -17.48
CA THR A 63 10.90 -24.30 -16.27
C THR A 63 11.52 -25.26 -15.27
N VAL A 64 12.02 -26.42 -15.73
CA VAL A 64 12.74 -27.37 -14.87
C VAL A 64 14.01 -26.73 -14.31
N TRP A 65 14.78 -26.02 -15.15
CA TRP A 65 15.99 -25.34 -14.72
C TRP A 65 15.70 -24.24 -13.69
N LEU A 66 14.64 -23.45 -13.88
CA LEU A 66 14.17 -22.46 -12.92
C LEU A 66 13.91 -23.12 -11.57
N ARG A 67 13.11 -24.18 -11.56
CA ARG A 67 12.72 -24.90 -10.34
C ARG A 67 13.91 -25.52 -9.61
N MET A 68 14.92 -25.98 -10.35
CA MET A 68 16.13 -26.53 -9.74
C MET A 68 17.06 -25.45 -9.19
N THR A 69 17.05 -24.23 -9.73
CA THR A 69 18.15 -23.27 -9.48
C THR A 69 17.75 -21.91 -8.93
N TYR A 70 16.47 -21.57 -8.83
CA TYR A 70 16.01 -20.22 -8.43
C TYR A 70 16.60 -19.72 -7.10
N VAL A 71 17.01 -20.61 -6.19
CA VAL A 71 17.65 -20.26 -4.90
C VAL A 71 19.11 -19.79 -5.05
N TYR A 72 19.84 -20.24 -6.07
CA TYR A 72 21.29 -20.00 -6.24
C TYR A 72 21.69 -19.63 -7.69
N SER A 73 20.71 -19.31 -8.53
CA SER A 73 20.92 -18.93 -9.92
C SER A 73 21.61 -17.56 -10.00
N THR A 74 22.53 -17.42 -10.96
CA THR A 74 23.22 -16.15 -11.25
C THR A 74 22.71 -15.50 -12.54
N CYS A 75 21.71 -16.09 -13.18
CA CYS A 75 21.08 -15.55 -14.40
C CYS A 75 19.55 -15.64 -14.31
N LEU A 76 19.00 -15.52 -13.10
CA LEU A 76 17.58 -15.69 -12.82
C LEU A 76 16.72 -14.74 -13.65
N ASN A 77 17.06 -13.44 -13.72
CA ASN A 77 16.37 -12.47 -14.56
C ASN A 77 16.28 -12.93 -16.03
N LYS A 78 17.40 -13.31 -16.66
CA LYS A 78 17.40 -13.80 -18.06
C LYS A 78 16.52 -15.03 -18.25
N LEU A 79 16.51 -15.93 -17.27
CA LEU A 79 15.68 -17.12 -17.30
C LEU A 79 14.19 -16.77 -17.22
N LEU A 80 13.81 -15.87 -16.29
CA LEU A 80 12.44 -15.38 -16.14
C LEU A 80 11.99 -14.61 -17.39
N THR A 81 12.82 -13.72 -17.94
CA THR A 81 12.52 -13.00 -19.18
C THR A 81 12.34 -13.95 -20.36
N SER A 82 13.17 -14.99 -20.48
CA SER A 82 13.01 -16.01 -21.53
C SER A 82 11.68 -16.77 -21.39
N ILE A 83 11.27 -17.09 -20.16
CA ILE A 83 9.94 -17.69 -19.89
C ILE A 83 8.83 -16.68 -20.26
N GLY A 84 9.03 -15.39 -19.96
CA GLY A 84 8.09 -14.32 -20.30
C GLY A 84 7.80 -14.19 -21.79
N ILE A 85 8.78 -14.46 -22.65
CA ILE A 85 8.56 -14.52 -24.12
C ILE A 85 7.53 -15.58 -24.48
N PHE A 86 7.60 -16.77 -23.87
CA PHE A 86 6.61 -17.83 -24.10
C PHE A 86 5.23 -17.44 -23.54
N LEU A 87 5.18 -16.91 -22.31
CA LEU A 87 3.91 -16.59 -21.65
C LEU A 87 3.18 -15.39 -22.28
N SER A 88 3.91 -14.47 -22.91
CA SER A 88 3.34 -13.30 -23.60
C SER A 88 3.04 -13.53 -25.08
N ALA A 89 3.42 -14.68 -25.65
CA ALA A 89 3.21 -14.99 -27.05
C ALA A 89 1.71 -15.07 -27.40
N ALA A 90 1.27 -14.25 -28.35
CA ALA A 90 -0.11 -14.28 -28.83
C ALA A 90 -0.45 -15.68 -29.40
N GLY A 91 -1.58 -16.26 -28.95
CA GLY A 91 -1.98 -17.64 -29.27
C GLY A 91 -1.44 -18.69 -28.28
N GLY A 92 -0.34 -18.40 -27.58
CA GLY A 92 0.46 -19.33 -26.78
C GLY A 92 -0.15 -19.81 -25.46
N ARG A 93 -1.48 -19.96 -25.35
CA ARG A 93 -2.13 -20.46 -24.12
C ARG A 93 -1.61 -21.84 -23.68
N ARG A 94 -1.14 -22.66 -24.63
CA ARG A 94 -0.49 -23.94 -24.33
C ARG A 94 0.75 -23.76 -23.45
N TYR A 95 1.62 -22.80 -23.78
CA TYR A 95 2.84 -22.53 -23.01
C TYR A 95 2.54 -22.17 -21.55
N LEU A 96 1.52 -21.33 -21.35
CA LEU A 96 1.05 -20.99 -20.01
C LEU A 96 0.59 -22.23 -19.23
N MET A 97 -0.23 -23.08 -19.85
CA MET A 97 -0.72 -24.30 -19.20
C MET A 97 0.43 -25.25 -18.83
N GLU A 98 1.39 -25.46 -19.73
CA GLU A 98 2.58 -26.28 -19.48
C GLU A 98 3.42 -25.71 -18.33
N PHE A 99 3.66 -24.40 -18.32
CA PHE A 99 4.39 -23.71 -17.25
C PHE A 99 3.71 -23.89 -15.89
N LEU A 100 2.39 -23.71 -15.82
CA LEU A 100 1.62 -23.89 -14.59
C LEU A 100 1.61 -25.34 -14.12
N GLN A 101 1.41 -26.31 -15.03
CA GLN A 101 1.43 -27.75 -14.72
C GLN A 101 2.79 -28.22 -14.17
N MET A 102 3.89 -27.60 -14.60
CA MET A 102 5.23 -27.88 -14.07
C MET A 102 5.50 -27.21 -12.72
N GLY A 103 4.53 -26.50 -12.15
CA GLY A 103 4.63 -25.79 -10.87
C GLY A 103 5.27 -24.41 -10.98
N GLY A 104 5.33 -23.83 -12.17
CA GLY A 104 5.96 -22.54 -12.43
C GLY A 104 5.43 -21.42 -11.53
N LEU A 105 4.11 -21.36 -11.30
CA LEU A 105 3.48 -20.38 -10.40
C LEU A 105 4.10 -20.39 -8.99
N LEU A 106 4.25 -21.58 -8.39
CA LEU A 106 4.75 -21.71 -7.02
C LEU A 106 6.18 -21.17 -6.91
N VAL A 107 7.02 -21.46 -7.91
CA VAL A 107 8.39 -20.96 -7.97
C VAL A 107 8.42 -19.43 -8.08
N LEU A 108 7.54 -18.84 -8.90
CA LEU A 108 7.44 -17.38 -9.01
C LEU A 108 7.10 -16.73 -7.67
N LEU A 109 6.13 -17.30 -6.95
CA LEU A 109 5.72 -16.82 -5.63
C LEU A 109 6.82 -16.99 -4.57
N GLU A 110 7.55 -18.10 -4.59
CA GLU A 110 8.67 -18.36 -3.69
C GLU A 110 9.83 -17.37 -3.90
N ILE A 111 10.15 -17.02 -5.16
CA ILE A 111 11.20 -16.04 -5.49
C ILE A 111 10.99 -14.71 -4.78
N LEU A 112 9.74 -14.25 -4.65
CA LEU A 112 9.40 -12.98 -3.98
C LEU A 112 9.83 -12.98 -2.50
N GLY A 113 9.78 -14.14 -1.85
CA GLY A 113 10.11 -14.32 -0.44
C GLY A 113 11.59 -14.58 -0.14
N LEU A 114 12.43 -14.76 -1.15
CA LEU A 114 13.86 -15.04 -0.98
C LEU A 114 14.67 -13.77 -0.68
N ASN A 115 15.73 -13.91 0.11
CA ASN A 115 16.63 -12.79 0.46
C ASN A 115 17.75 -12.57 -0.56
N HIS A 116 18.11 -13.59 -1.34
CA HIS A 116 19.28 -13.56 -2.23
C HIS A 116 19.01 -13.03 -3.65
N PRO A 117 17.87 -13.31 -4.31
CA PRO A 117 17.58 -12.72 -5.61
C PRO A 117 17.59 -11.20 -5.56
N SER A 118 18.06 -10.57 -6.63
CA SER A 118 18.02 -9.11 -6.74
C SER A 118 16.58 -8.62 -6.81
N GLU A 119 16.36 -7.34 -6.49
CA GLU A 119 15.04 -6.71 -6.66
C GLU A 119 14.56 -6.79 -8.12
N GLU A 120 15.49 -6.76 -9.08
CA GLU A 120 15.20 -6.94 -10.51
C GLU A 120 14.69 -8.35 -10.83
N ASP A 121 15.29 -9.39 -10.24
CA ASP A 121 14.83 -10.78 -10.41
C ASP A 121 13.42 -10.97 -9.85
N LYS A 122 13.15 -10.39 -8.65
CA LYS A 122 11.83 -10.43 -8.04
C LYS A 122 10.80 -9.66 -8.85
N ARG A 123 11.17 -8.48 -9.37
CA ARG A 123 10.30 -7.69 -10.26
C ARG A 123 9.95 -8.47 -11.51
N GLU A 124 10.90 -9.16 -12.12
CA GLU A 124 10.61 -10.01 -13.28
C GLU A 124 9.65 -11.16 -12.93
N SER A 125 9.76 -11.73 -11.73
CA SER A 125 8.78 -12.71 -11.22
C SER A 125 7.36 -12.11 -11.12
N VAL A 126 7.25 -10.87 -10.64
CA VAL A 126 5.96 -10.14 -10.58
C VAL A 126 5.37 -9.94 -11.98
N LYS A 127 6.18 -9.57 -12.99
CA LYS A 127 5.71 -9.43 -14.37
C LYS A 127 5.17 -10.74 -14.93
N LEU A 128 5.81 -11.87 -14.66
CA LEU A 128 5.29 -13.18 -15.08
C LEU A 128 3.97 -13.50 -14.38
N LEU A 129 3.82 -13.16 -13.09
CA LEU A 129 2.56 -13.30 -12.37
C LEU A 129 1.46 -12.40 -12.96
N GLN A 130 1.79 -11.19 -13.42
CA GLN A 130 0.85 -10.31 -14.14
C GLN A 130 0.38 -10.95 -15.45
N LEU A 131 1.29 -11.49 -16.28
CA LEU A 131 0.92 -12.20 -17.52
C LEU A 131 -0.05 -13.37 -17.23
N ILE A 132 0.18 -14.10 -16.14
CA ILE A 132 -0.71 -15.17 -15.69
C ILE A 132 -2.08 -14.59 -15.30
N ALA A 133 -2.12 -13.55 -14.45
CA ALA A 133 -3.36 -12.92 -13.99
C ALA A 133 -4.20 -12.34 -15.14
N ASP A 134 -3.54 -11.69 -16.12
CA ASP A 134 -4.17 -11.03 -17.25
C ASP A 134 -4.79 -12.00 -18.25
N THR A 135 -4.42 -13.29 -18.18
CA THR A 135 -5.04 -14.33 -19.01
C THR A 135 -6.52 -14.55 -18.65
N GLY A 136 -6.92 -14.23 -17.42
CA GLY A 136 -8.33 -14.17 -17.02
C GLY A 136 -8.60 -14.65 -15.60
N ARG A 137 -9.88 -14.53 -15.19
CA ARG A 137 -10.33 -14.77 -13.81
C ARG A 137 -9.82 -16.09 -13.20
N MET A 138 -9.89 -17.21 -13.93
CA MET A 138 -9.42 -18.51 -13.43
C MET A 138 -7.97 -18.46 -12.95
N TYR A 139 -7.10 -17.74 -13.66
CA TYR A 139 -5.69 -17.62 -13.31
C TYR A 139 -5.46 -16.65 -12.15
N LYS A 140 -6.24 -15.57 -12.07
CA LYS A 140 -6.28 -14.69 -10.89
C LYS A 140 -6.65 -15.47 -9.63
N GLU A 141 -7.69 -16.29 -9.72
CA GLU A 141 -8.13 -17.19 -8.65
C GLU A 141 -7.02 -18.17 -8.26
N PHE A 142 -6.35 -18.78 -9.24
CA PHE A 142 -5.25 -19.71 -9.00
C PHE A 142 -4.06 -19.05 -8.29
N ILE A 143 -3.72 -17.79 -8.61
CA ILE A 143 -2.71 -17.02 -7.86
C ILE A 143 -3.15 -16.82 -6.41
N CYS A 144 -4.40 -16.43 -6.19
CA CYS A 144 -4.93 -16.17 -4.84
C CYS A 144 -4.97 -17.43 -3.96
N GLU A 145 -5.35 -18.58 -4.54
CA GLU A 145 -5.40 -19.90 -3.89
C GLU A 145 -4.04 -20.36 -3.39
N ASN A 146 -2.99 -20.02 -4.12
CA ASN A 146 -1.61 -20.39 -3.79
C ASN A 146 -0.89 -19.32 -2.96
N TYR A 147 -1.62 -18.61 -2.09
CA TYR A 147 -1.09 -17.58 -1.19
C TYR A 147 -0.46 -16.37 -1.91
N GLY A 148 -0.81 -16.13 -3.18
CA GLY A 148 -0.22 -15.06 -3.98
C GLY A 148 -0.39 -13.67 -3.36
N VAL A 149 -1.58 -13.36 -2.82
CA VAL A 149 -1.85 -12.09 -2.14
C VAL A 149 -0.89 -11.86 -0.97
N GLN A 150 -0.64 -12.90 -0.16
CA GLN A 150 0.25 -12.79 1.00
C GLN A 150 1.70 -12.57 0.57
N SER A 151 2.17 -13.34 -0.42
CA SER A 151 3.53 -13.21 -0.96
C SER A 151 3.77 -11.83 -1.57
N LEU A 152 2.80 -11.31 -2.33
CA LEU A 152 2.85 -9.99 -2.93
C LEU A 152 2.81 -8.88 -1.87
N ALA A 153 1.88 -8.93 -0.92
CA ALA A 153 1.80 -7.94 0.16
C ALA A 153 3.09 -7.90 0.99
N LYS A 154 3.66 -9.07 1.32
CA LYS A 154 4.95 -9.16 2.02
C LYS A 154 6.08 -8.56 1.19
N PHE A 155 6.17 -8.89 -0.10
CA PHE A 155 7.20 -8.35 -0.97
C PHE A 155 7.09 -6.82 -1.09
N MET A 156 5.88 -6.30 -1.33
CA MET A 156 5.60 -4.86 -1.36
C MET A 156 6.06 -4.16 -0.08
N ALA A 157 5.76 -4.72 1.10
CA ALA A 157 6.12 -4.14 2.39
C ALA A 157 7.63 -4.15 2.69
N THR A 158 8.39 -5.06 2.06
CA THR A 158 9.83 -5.24 2.31
C THR A 158 10.74 -4.73 1.20
N SER A 159 10.20 -4.46 0.00
CA SER A 159 10.97 -4.00 -1.15
C SER A 159 11.43 -2.55 -0.97
N ASN A 160 12.64 -2.27 -1.43
CA ASN A 160 13.19 -0.91 -1.49
C ASN A 160 13.09 -0.28 -2.89
N SER A 161 12.60 -1.00 -3.90
CA SER A 161 12.42 -0.48 -5.27
C SER A 161 11.01 0.07 -5.44
N ALA A 162 10.90 1.35 -5.80
CA ALA A 162 9.62 1.99 -6.09
C ALA A 162 8.93 1.34 -7.30
N GLU A 163 9.71 0.94 -8.31
CA GLU A 163 9.22 0.24 -9.50
C GLU A 163 8.67 -1.14 -9.13
N ALA A 164 9.37 -1.91 -8.30
CA ALA A 164 8.89 -3.21 -7.84
C ALA A 164 7.60 -3.08 -7.01
N GLN A 165 7.53 -2.11 -6.10
CA GLN A 165 6.31 -1.82 -5.33
C GLN A 165 5.15 -1.44 -6.26
N LYS A 166 5.41 -0.67 -7.32
CA LYS A 166 4.39 -0.27 -8.31
C LYS A 166 3.88 -1.46 -9.12
N ASP A 167 4.78 -2.33 -9.59
CA ASP A 167 4.38 -3.55 -10.32
C ASP A 167 3.54 -4.48 -9.42
N VAL A 168 3.91 -4.61 -8.15
CA VAL A 168 3.11 -5.37 -7.17
C VAL A 168 1.75 -4.74 -6.92
N GLN A 169 1.68 -3.41 -6.80
CA GLN A 169 0.41 -2.69 -6.66
C GLN A 169 -0.52 -2.98 -7.84
N VAL A 170 -0.01 -2.87 -9.07
CA VAL A 170 -0.77 -3.15 -10.29
C VAL A 170 -1.30 -4.60 -10.29
N LEU A 171 -0.48 -5.56 -9.86
CA LEU A 171 -0.91 -6.95 -9.78
C LEU A 171 -1.97 -7.16 -8.69
N LEU A 172 -1.79 -6.60 -7.48
CA LEU A 172 -2.78 -6.71 -6.40
C LEU A 172 -4.11 -6.08 -6.81
N ASP A 173 -4.08 -4.92 -7.47
CA ASP A 173 -5.26 -4.27 -8.03
C ASP A 173 -5.96 -5.15 -9.08
N CYS A 174 -5.20 -5.73 -10.01
CA CYS A 174 -5.71 -6.67 -11.01
C CYS A 174 -6.35 -7.91 -10.38
N LEU A 175 -5.76 -8.46 -9.30
CA LEU A 175 -6.29 -9.59 -8.56
C LEU A 175 -7.59 -9.26 -7.81
N GLY A 176 -7.78 -8.00 -7.41
CA GLY A 176 -9.01 -7.51 -6.78
C GLY A 176 -10.16 -7.27 -7.77
N HIS A 177 -9.83 -6.80 -8.97
CA HIS A 177 -10.82 -6.47 -10.00
C HIS A 177 -11.31 -7.69 -10.78
N GLU A 178 -12.62 -7.71 -11.02
CA GLU A 178 -13.32 -8.81 -11.72
C GLU A 178 -13.10 -10.20 -11.09
N ASN A 179 -12.82 -10.24 -9.79
CA ASN A 179 -12.52 -11.47 -9.04
C ASN A 179 -13.26 -11.53 -7.67
N PRO A 180 -14.61 -11.66 -7.68
CA PRO A 180 -15.42 -11.54 -6.46
C PRO A 180 -15.05 -12.50 -5.32
N LYS A 181 -14.56 -13.71 -5.68
CA LYS A 181 -14.18 -14.76 -4.72
C LYS A 181 -13.03 -14.32 -3.80
N TYR A 182 -12.09 -13.51 -4.31
CA TYR A 182 -10.86 -13.15 -3.61
C TYR A 182 -10.70 -11.66 -3.32
N GLN A 183 -11.65 -10.81 -3.72
CA GLN A 183 -11.68 -9.37 -3.39
C GLN A 183 -11.37 -9.07 -1.92
N ASN A 184 -12.07 -9.75 -1.00
CA ASN A 184 -11.85 -9.58 0.43
C ASN A 184 -10.46 -10.05 0.89
N GLN A 185 -9.88 -11.06 0.24
CA GLN A 185 -8.52 -11.51 0.55
C GLN A 185 -7.51 -10.45 0.11
N VAL A 186 -7.64 -9.92 -1.11
CA VAL A 186 -6.79 -8.84 -1.64
C VAL A 186 -6.87 -7.61 -0.75
N TYR A 187 -8.09 -7.18 -0.40
CA TYR A 187 -8.32 -6.04 0.47
C TYR A 187 -7.63 -6.23 1.84
N LYS A 188 -7.79 -7.39 2.49
CA LYS A 188 -7.07 -7.73 3.73
C LYS A 188 -5.55 -7.77 3.56
N GLY A 189 -5.07 -8.23 2.40
CA GLY A 189 -3.65 -8.21 2.05
C GLY A 189 -3.09 -6.79 2.01
N LEU A 190 -3.81 -5.86 1.40
CA LEU A 190 -3.44 -4.43 1.36
C LEU A 190 -3.46 -3.80 2.76
N ILE A 191 -4.45 -4.11 3.59
CA ILE A 191 -4.48 -3.68 5.01
C ILE A 191 -3.22 -4.14 5.75
N ALA A 192 -2.76 -5.37 5.51
CA ALA A 192 -1.56 -5.91 6.15
C ALA A 192 -0.26 -5.21 5.74
N VAL A 193 -0.25 -4.43 4.64
CA VAL A 193 0.90 -3.61 4.21
C VAL A 193 0.99 -2.31 5.05
N LEU A 194 -0.13 -1.78 5.52
CA LEU A 194 -0.19 -0.47 6.18
C LEU A 194 0.76 -0.30 7.39
N PRO A 195 1.01 -1.31 8.24
CA PRO A 195 1.94 -1.19 9.37
C PRO A 195 3.43 -1.20 8.98
N CYS A 196 3.80 -1.32 7.70
CA CYS A 196 5.20 -1.37 7.28
C CYS A 196 5.93 -0.02 7.41
N ALA A 197 7.26 -0.05 7.33
CA ALA A 197 8.10 1.15 7.42
C ALA A 197 8.36 1.83 6.06
N ALA A 198 7.95 1.22 4.94
CA ALA A 198 8.22 1.72 3.61
C ALA A 198 7.11 2.71 3.16
N PRO A 199 7.38 4.01 3.06
CA PRO A 199 6.34 5.01 2.75
C PRO A 199 5.71 4.80 1.37
N GLY A 200 6.51 4.40 0.37
CA GLY A 200 6.00 4.06 -0.97
C GLY A 200 4.99 2.92 -0.93
N ALA A 201 5.28 1.85 -0.18
CA ALA A 201 4.38 0.72 -0.02
C ALA A 201 3.09 1.12 0.71
N GLN A 202 3.19 1.89 1.80
CA GLN A 202 2.01 2.40 2.51
C GLN A 202 1.13 3.25 1.58
N GLN A 203 1.72 4.20 0.85
CA GLN A 203 0.99 5.08 -0.05
C GLN A 203 0.27 4.30 -1.16
N LEU A 204 0.97 3.38 -1.82
CA LEU A 204 0.40 2.57 -2.90
C LEU A 204 -0.70 1.65 -2.38
N ALA A 205 -0.54 1.06 -1.19
CA ALA A 205 -1.57 0.22 -0.57
C ALA A 205 -2.82 1.03 -0.20
N LEU A 206 -2.67 2.23 0.37
CA LEU A 206 -3.77 3.14 0.67
C LEU A 206 -4.54 3.56 -0.58
N GLN A 207 -3.82 3.88 -1.66
CA GLN A 207 -4.43 4.24 -2.94
C GLN A 207 -5.27 3.07 -3.47
N THR A 208 -4.71 1.87 -3.52
CA THR A 208 -5.43 0.68 -4.03
C THR A 208 -6.61 0.31 -3.14
N LEU A 209 -6.52 0.48 -1.82
CA LEU A 209 -7.68 0.31 -0.93
C LEU A 209 -8.82 1.29 -1.27
N GLY A 210 -8.48 2.53 -1.62
CA GLY A 210 -9.45 3.54 -2.04
C GLY A 210 -10.09 3.18 -3.37
N ASP A 211 -9.29 2.83 -4.37
CA ASP A 211 -9.76 2.48 -5.72
C ASP A 211 -10.66 1.22 -5.70
N MET A 212 -10.31 0.23 -4.86
CA MET A 212 -11.09 -1.00 -4.72
C MET A 212 -12.33 -0.87 -3.83
N GLN A 213 -12.50 0.24 -3.09
CA GLN A 213 -13.54 0.36 -2.08
C GLN A 213 -14.95 0.18 -2.67
N ASP A 214 -15.21 0.80 -3.82
CA ASP A 214 -16.50 0.70 -4.50
C ASP A 214 -16.80 -0.72 -5.00
N VAL A 215 -15.75 -1.53 -5.21
CA VAL A 215 -15.84 -2.90 -5.72
C VAL A 215 -16.07 -3.92 -4.61
N VAL A 216 -15.45 -3.72 -3.43
CA VAL A 216 -15.54 -4.66 -2.30
C VAL A 216 -16.85 -4.52 -1.51
N GLY A 217 -17.51 -3.36 -1.61
CA GLY A 217 -18.78 -3.10 -0.94
C GLY A 217 -18.62 -2.92 0.57
N GLU A 218 -18.80 -4.00 1.35
CA GLU A 218 -18.72 -3.89 2.82
C GLU A 218 -17.26 -3.84 3.31
N VAL A 219 -16.91 -2.72 3.94
CA VAL A 219 -15.58 -2.50 4.50
C VAL A 219 -15.30 -3.45 5.67
N PRO A 220 -14.18 -4.19 5.69
CA PRO A 220 -13.76 -4.95 6.85
C PRO A 220 -13.53 -4.05 8.07
N SER A 221 -14.12 -4.38 9.22
CA SER A 221 -13.93 -3.63 10.47
C SER A 221 -12.46 -3.54 10.93
N GLY A 222 -11.64 -4.51 10.55
CA GLY A 222 -10.19 -4.52 10.81
C GLY A 222 -9.40 -3.43 10.07
N LEU A 223 -10.03 -2.61 9.23
CA LEU A 223 -9.39 -1.47 8.54
C LEU A 223 -9.15 -0.26 9.46
N VAL A 224 -10.01 -0.07 10.46
CA VAL A 224 -10.05 1.17 11.27
C VAL A 224 -8.71 1.44 11.95
N GLU A 225 -8.21 0.46 12.71
CA GLU A 225 -6.96 0.63 13.47
C GLU A 225 -5.74 0.86 12.55
N PRO A 226 -5.52 0.05 11.49
CA PRO A 226 -4.42 0.27 10.56
C PRO A 226 -4.43 1.64 9.89
N VAL A 227 -5.58 2.13 9.41
CA VAL A 227 -5.67 3.45 8.75
C VAL A 227 -5.38 4.58 9.74
N LEU A 228 -5.93 4.52 10.95
CA LEU A 228 -5.64 5.48 12.00
C LEU A 228 -4.17 5.43 12.44
N GLY A 229 -3.57 4.24 12.48
CA GLY A 229 -2.16 4.02 12.78
C GLY A 229 -1.22 4.67 11.76
N VAL A 230 -1.58 4.65 10.47
CA VAL A 230 -0.78 5.26 9.40
C VAL A 230 -0.67 6.78 9.52
N LEU A 231 -1.62 7.45 10.17
CA LEU A 231 -1.53 8.90 10.46
C LEU A 231 -0.31 9.27 11.33
N ARG A 232 0.29 8.28 12.02
CA ARG A 232 1.54 8.43 12.76
C ARG A 232 2.78 8.52 11.86
N SER A 233 2.64 8.24 10.56
CA SER A 233 3.76 8.33 9.61
C SER A 233 4.33 9.74 9.56
N VAL A 234 5.66 9.84 9.49
CA VAL A 234 6.38 11.11 9.34
C VAL A 234 6.36 11.63 7.91
N HIS A 235 5.88 10.81 6.96
CA HIS A 235 5.85 11.09 5.54
C HIS A 235 4.52 11.77 5.15
N PRO A 236 4.54 13.04 4.73
CA PRO A 236 3.31 13.78 4.38
C PRO A 236 2.50 13.13 3.26
N GLU A 237 3.16 12.51 2.28
CA GLU A 237 2.54 11.79 1.18
C GLU A 237 1.69 10.61 1.67
N VAL A 238 2.15 9.89 2.68
CA VAL A 238 1.43 8.78 3.32
C VAL A 238 0.22 9.30 4.10
N GLN A 239 0.40 10.38 4.87
CA GLN A 239 -0.71 11.02 5.59
C GLN A 239 -1.79 11.53 4.64
N CYS A 240 -1.40 12.16 3.54
CA CYS A 240 -2.34 12.63 2.51
C CYS A 240 -3.11 11.45 1.90
N ALA A 241 -2.44 10.35 1.53
CA ALA A 241 -3.11 9.17 1.01
C ALA A 241 -4.08 8.56 2.04
N ALA A 242 -3.72 8.54 3.33
CA ALA A 242 -4.59 8.05 4.39
C ALA A 242 -5.84 8.93 4.55
N ILE A 243 -5.68 10.26 4.47
CA ILE A 243 -6.80 11.21 4.52
C ILE A 243 -7.73 11.03 3.31
N GLN A 244 -7.19 10.78 2.11
CA GLN A 244 -8.01 10.50 0.93
C GLN A 244 -8.82 9.21 1.10
N LEU A 245 -8.20 8.14 1.61
CA LEU A 245 -8.93 6.92 1.93
C LEU A 245 -10.03 7.17 2.99
N LEU A 246 -9.73 7.94 4.04
CA LEU A 246 -10.74 8.30 5.06
C LEU A 246 -11.96 8.99 4.45
N LYS A 247 -11.78 9.89 3.47
CA LYS A 247 -12.88 10.55 2.76
C LYS A 247 -13.77 9.53 2.05
N THR A 248 -13.19 8.61 1.29
CA THR A 248 -13.93 7.54 0.62
C THR A 248 -14.71 6.67 1.61
N LEU A 249 -14.12 6.40 2.78
CA LEU A 249 -14.75 5.56 3.81
C LEU A 249 -15.92 6.23 4.55
N MET A 250 -16.10 7.56 4.43
CA MET A 250 -17.22 8.25 5.08
C MET A 250 -18.60 7.82 4.55
N ALA A 251 -18.67 7.32 3.31
CA ALA A 251 -19.92 6.80 2.75
C ALA A 251 -20.28 5.39 3.28
N HIS A 252 -19.44 4.79 4.13
CA HIS A 252 -19.53 3.39 4.53
C HIS A 252 -19.83 3.22 6.03
N LYS A 253 -20.28 2.01 6.42
CA LYS A 253 -20.66 1.68 7.81
C LYS A 253 -19.55 1.89 8.85
N VAL A 254 -18.29 1.92 8.41
CA VAL A 254 -17.12 2.16 9.29
C VAL A 254 -16.97 3.62 9.72
N ARG A 255 -17.74 4.55 9.12
CA ARG A 255 -17.69 6.00 9.38
C ARG A 255 -17.65 6.32 10.87
N THR A 256 -18.61 5.86 11.66
CA THR A 256 -18.70 6.20 13.09
C THR A 256 -17.46 5.75 13.86
N ALA A 257 -16.98 4.52 13.65
CA ALA A 257 -15.76 4.02 14.30
C ALA A 257 -14.50 4.80 13.89
N LEU A 258 -14.42 5.25 12.63
CA LEU A 258 -13.31 6.08 12.16
C LEU A 258 -13.35 7.48 12.80
N LEU A 259 -14.53 8.10 12.91
CA LEU A 259 -14.69 9.41 13.53
C LEU A 259 -14.39 9.36 15.03
N GLU A 260 -14.88 8.35 15.73
CA GLU A 260 -14.55 8.09 17.15
C GLU A 260 -13.03 7.96 17.34
N GLY A 261 -12.38 7.15 16.49
CA GLY A 261 -10.94 6.96 16.53
C GLY A 261 -10.16 8.25 16.24
N LEU A 262 -10.56 9.04 15.23
CA LEU A 262 -9.93 10.33 14.91
C LEU A 262 -10.05 11.31 16.07
N VAL A 263 -11.20 11.40 16.73
CA VAL A 263 -11.37 12.28 17.89
C VAL A 263 -10.55 11.80 19.08
N ALA A 264 -10.44 10.48 19.30
CA ALA A 264 -9.58 9.93 20.33
C ALA A 264 -8.09 10.33 20.13
N LEU A 265 -7.62 10.38 18.88
CA LEU A 265 -6.25 10.80 18.55
C LEU A 265 -5.96 12.28 18.87
N LEU A 266 -6.99 13.12 19.01
CA LEU A 266 -6.82 14.51 19.43
C LEU A 266 -6.43 14.63 20.91
N THR A 267 -6.64 13.60 21.72
CA THR A 267 -6.45 13.63 23.17
C THR A 267 -5.52 12.49 23.61
N PRO A 268 -4.22 12.54 23.26
CA PRO A 268 -3.31 11.43 23.51
C PRO A 268 -3.19 11.13 25.01
N PRO A 269 -3.18 9.84 25.41
CA PRO A 269 -3.10 9.46 26.81
C PRO A 269 -1.77 9.94 27.42
N ARG A 270 -1.84 10.61 28.58
CA ARG A 270 -0.67 11.19 29.28
C ARG A 270 0.47 10.18 29.54
N LYS A 271 0.18 8.87 29.56
CA LYS A 271 1.20 7.81 29.73
C LYS A 271 2.09 7.60 28.50
N GLU A 272 1.60 7.86 27.29
CA GLU A 272 2.38 7.69 26.04
C GLU A 272 3.25 8.92 25.72
N ALA A 273 2.84 10.10 26.21
CA ALA A 273 3.63 11.34 26.12
C ALA A 273 4.90 11.32 27.01
N PHE A 274 4.92 10.49 28.06
CA PHE A 274 6.02 10.42 29.05
C PHE A 274 6.71 9.04 29.15
N ALA A 275 6.36 8.05 28.32
CA ALA A 275 7.05 6.75 28.26
C ALA A 275 8.42 6.87 27.55
N GLY A 276 9.30 7.68 28.12
CA GLY A 276 10.71 7.73 27.81
C GLY A 276 11.51 7.27 29.01
N CYS A 277 11.79 5.97 29.11
CA CYS A 277 13.07 5.47 29.62
C CYS A 277 13.18 3.96 29.37
N ILE A 278 14.34 3.59 28.81
CA ILE A 278 14.86 2.24 28.55
C ILE A 278 14.29 1.56 27.30
N ASP A 279 14.86 1.91 26.14
CA ASP A 279 15.30 0.89 25.19
C ASP A 279 16.76 1.21 24.85
N ILE A 280 17.66 0.31 25.23
CA ILE A 280 19.10 0.40 24.93
C ILE A 280 19.23 0.17 23.41
N ALA A 281 19.27 1.26 22.65
CA ALA A 281 19.52 1.21 21.21
C ALA A 281 20.94 0.69 20.96
N LYS A 282 21.04 -0.53 20.42
CA LYS A 282 22.25 -1.04 19.76
C LYS A 282 22.24 -0.64 18.28
N ASP A 283 22.35 0.65 17.95
CA ASP A 283 22.89 1.13 16.66
C ASP A 283 22.96 2.68 16.63
N PRO A 284 24.14 3.31 16.44
CA PRO A 284 24.28 4.77 16.35
C PRO A 284 23.71 5.40 15.07
N THR A 285 23.27 4.61 14.10
CA THR A 285 22.91 5.10 12.75
C THR A 285 21.41 5.20 12.47
N SER A 286 20.55 4.78 13.40
CA SER A 286 19.10 4.92 13.26
C SER A 286 18.60 6.16 14.01
N LEU A 287 18.07 7.16 13.28
CA LEU A 287 17.33 8.28 13.87
C LEU A 287 15.98 7.76 14.39
N CYS A 288 15.99 7.08 15.53
CA CYS A 288 14.76 6.63 16.18
C CYS A 288 14.06 7.86 16.81
N LEU A 289 13.07 8.41 16.10
CA LEU A 289 12.20 9.45 16.65
C LEU A 289 11.51 8.92 17.91
N ARG A 290 11.63 9.68 19.01
CA ARG A 290 11.10 9.26 20.32
C ARG A 290 9.59 9.05 20.24
N LYS A 291 9.06 8.00 20.88
CA LYS A 291 7.62 7.67 20.95
C LYS A 291 6.70 8.89 21.21
N PRO A 292 7.04 9.84 22.10
CA PRO A 292 6.22 11.06 22.32
C PRO A 292 6.04 11.93 21.08
N VAL A 293 7.05 12.02 20.20
CA VAL A 293 7.00 12.85 18.98
C VAL A 293 6.04 12.25 17.95
N LEU A 294 6.01 10.93 17.83
CA LEU A 294 5.12 10.23 16.89
C LEU A 294 3.65 10.39 17.26
N VAL A 295 3.32 10.39 18.55
CA VAL A 295 1.95 10.61 19.04
C VAL A 295 1.43 11.99 18.66
N TYR A 296 2.28 13.03 18.72
CA TYR A 296 1.88 14.37 18.33
C TYR A 296 1.83 14.59 16.82
N ILE A 297 2.64 13.88 16.04
CA ILE A 297 2.50 13.81 14.58
C ILE A 297 1.13 13.24 14.22
N GLN A 298 0.74 12.14 14.89
CA GLN A 298 -0.56 11.51 14.69
C GLN A 298 -1.72 12.43 15.11
N GLN A 299 -1.59 13.16 16.22
CA GLN A 299 -2.55 14.18 16.67
C GLN A 299 -2.73 15.29 15.60
N ALA A 300 -1.62 15.78 15.04
CA ALA A 300 -1.65 16.81 13.99
C ALA A 300 -2.33 16.32 12.71
N ALA A 301 -2.00 15.10 12.27
CA ALA A 301 -2.61 14.47 11.11
C ALA A 301 -4.11 14.22 11.31
N ALA A 302 -4.51 13.76 12.50
CA ALA A 302 -5.93 13.60 12.86
C ALA A 302 -6.68 14.94 12.86
N ALA A 303 -6.10 16.00 13.43
CA ALA A 303 -6.69 17.33 13.40
C ALA A 303 -6.87 17.87 11.97
N LYS A 304 -5.90 17.61 11.08
CA LYS A 304 -6.01 17.95 9.66
C LYS A 304 -7.13 17.15 8.97
N ALA A 305 -7.15 15.82 9.17
CA ALA A 305 -8.16 14.93 8.61
C ALA A 305 -9.58 15.37 8.99
N ILE A 306 -9.81 15.59 10.29
CA ILE A 306 -11.08 16.07 10.84
C ILE A 306 -11.56 17.35 10.15
N GLY A 307 -10.66 18.33 9.97
CA GLY A 307 -11.02 19.58 9.31
C GLY A 307 -11.38 19.40 7.83
N GLU A 308 -10.69 18.49 7.13
CA GLU A 308 -11.04 18.17 5.74
C GLU A 308 -12.38 17.44 5.63
N LEU A 309 -12.61 16.41 6.45
CA LEU A 309 -13.85 15.65 6.48
C LEU A 309 -15.07 16.52 6.83
N ALA A 310 -14.93 17.40 7.83
CA ALA A 310 -15.99 18.30 8.25
C ALA A 310 -16.36 19.32 7.15
N ARG A 311 -15.38 19.78 6.36
CA ARG A 311 -15.61 20.71 5.24
C ARG A 311 -16.34 20.06 4.06
N GLU A 312 -16.20 18.75 3.87
CA GLU A 312 -16.82 18.02 2.77
C GLU A 312 -18.26 17.57 3.07
N SER A 313 -18.61 17.40 4.35
CA SER A 313 -19.96 16.99 4.75
C SER A 313 -20.41 17.61 6.07
N ALA A 314 -21.51 18.35 6.01
CA ALA A 314 -22.16 18.92 7.19
C ALA A 314 -22.66 17.83 8.15
N GLU A 315 -23.09 16.69 7.64
CA GLU A 315 -23.49 15.54 8.48
C GLU A 315 -22.30 15.00 9.28
N VAL A 316 -21.13 14.85 8.63
CA VAL A 316 -19.90 14.41 9.29
C VAL A 316 -19.45 15.45 10.32
N ALA A 317 -19.56 16.75 9.99
CA ALA A 317 -19.25 17.82 10.94
C ALA A 317 -20.15 17.76 12.20
N ASN A 318 -21.45 17.53 12.03
CA ASN A 318 -22.40 17.37 13.15
C ASN A 318 -22.09 16.14 14.01
N GLU A 319 -21.76 15.00 13.40
CA GLU A 319 -21.37 13.79 14.14
C GLU A 319 -20.08 14.01 14.94
N LEU A 320 -19.08 14.68 14.34
CA LEU A 320 -17.85 15.06 15.03
C LEU A 320 -18.12 15.97 16.24
N ILE A 321 -19.06 16.91 16.13
CA ILE A 321 -19.50 17.74 17.27
C ILE A 321 -20.08 16.87 18.40
N GLN A 322 -20.95 15.91 18.06
CA GLN A 322 -21.52 14.97 19.04
C GLN A 322 -20.43 14.10 19.70
N LEU A 323 -19.37 13.79 18.97
CA LEU A 323 -18.19 13.09 19.47
C LEU A 323 -17.22 13.98 20.26
N ARG A 324 -17.58 15.23 20.55
CA ARG A 324 -16.79 16.20 21.33
C ARG A 324 -15.50 16.64 20.63
N VAL A 325 -15.52 16.73 19.30
CA VAL A 325 -14.36 17.18 18.50
C VAL A 325 -13.82 18.54 18.92
N VAL A 326 -14.69 19.46 19.36
CA VAL A 326 -14.32 20.82 19.77
C VAL A 326 -13.36 20.78 20.96
N HIS A 327 -13.66 19.95 21.97
CA HIS A 327 -12.78 19.74 23.11
C HIS A 327 -11.41 19.20 22.65
N GLY A 328 -11.39 18.14 21.84
CA GLY A 328 -10.15 17.54 21.35
C GLY A 328 -9.30 18.52 20.54
N LEU A 329 -9.93 19.33 19.68
CA LEU A 329 -9.22 20.35 18.88
C LEU A 329 -8.63 21.45 19.76
N MET A 330 -9.33 21.86 20.83
CA MET A 330 -8.78 22.80 21.80
C MET A 330 -7.58 22.21 22.54
N VAL A 331 -7.62 20.94 22.93
CA VAL A 331 -6.48 20.23 23.54
C VAL A 331 -5.28 20.19 22.57
N ALA A 332 -5.52 19.83 21.31
CA ALA A 332 -4.48 19.78 20.28
C ALA A 332 -3.91 21.16 19.91
N ALA A 333 -4.73 22.22 19.98
CA ALA A 333 -4.29 23.62 19.81
C ALA A 333 -3.39 24.09 20.96
N GLY A 334 -3.62 23.58 22.17
CA GLY A 334 -2.80 23.82 23.35
C GLY A 334 -1.51 23.00 23.42
N ASN A 335 -1.22 22.13 22.44
CA ASN A 335 -0.04 21.27 22.47
C ASN A 335 1.26 22.02 22.13
N LEU A 336 1.94 22.56 23.15
CA LEU A 336 3.22 23.27 23.00
C LEU A 336 4.37 22.39 22.49
N ASP A 337 4.25 21.06 22.62
CA ASP A 337 5.31 20.13 22.22
C ASP A 337 5.34 19.93 20.70
N HIS A 338 4.31 20.36 19.95
CA HIS A 338 4.23 20.14 18.52
C HIS A 338 3.46 21.24 17.74
N MET A 339 4.21 22.11 17.06
CA MET A 339 3.64 23.24 16.30
C MET A 339 2.62 22.83 15.22
N ALA A 340 2.83 21.71 14.52
CA ALA A 340 1.91 21.28 13.47
C ALA A 340 0.55 20.83 14.05
N SER A 341 0.56 20.23 15.26
CA SER A 341 -0.68 19.94 16.00
C SER A 341 -1.44 21.23 16.27
N GLN A 342 -0.75 22.23 16.81
CA GLN A 342 -1.38 23.51 17.13
C GLN A 342 -1.98 24.17 15.89
N ARG A 343 -1.22 24.24 14.80
CA ARG A 343 -1.65 24.84 13.54
C ARG A 343 -2.86 24.12 12.94
N HIS A 344 -2.79 22.80 12.75
CA HIS A 344 -3.87 22.05 12.14
C HIS A 344 -5.13 22.05 13.01
N ALA A 345 -4.99 21.90 14.33
CA ALA A 345 -6.11 21.96 15.25
C ALA A 345 -6.81 23.33 15.25
N SER A 346 -6.04 24.42 15.22
CA SER A 346 -6.58 25.78 15.18
C SER A 346 -7.32 26.07 13.87
N ILE A 347 -6.78 25.65 12.73
CA ILE A 347 -7.43 25.78 11.42
C ILE A 347 -8.74 24.99 11.39
N SER A 348 -8.72 23.74 11.85
CA SER A 348 -9.92 22.90 11.89
C SER A 348 -10.96 23.44 12.88
N LEU A 349 -10.54 23.93 14.05
CA LEU A 349 -11.44 24.55 15.04
C LEU A 349 -12.11 25.81 14.48
N LYS A 350 -11.36 26.63 13.72
CA LYS A 350 -11.90 27.87 13.13
C LYS A 350 -13.05 27.57 12.18
N TYR A 351 -13.00 26.46 11.44
CA TYR A 351 -14.11 26.01 10.61
C TYR A 351 -15.36 25.77 11.46
N PHE A 352 -15.27 24.94 12.51
CA PHE A 352 -16.43 24.67 13.38
C PHE A 352 -17.00 25.93 14.04
N VAL A 353 -16.14 26.84 14.51
CA VAL A 353 -16.56 28.12 15.08
C VAL A 353 -17.29 28.99 14.06
N HIS A 354 -16.81 29.06 12.81
CA HIS A 354 -17.49 29.82 11.75
C HIS A 354 -18.82 29.20 11.32
N THR A 355 -18.89 27.87 11.29
CA THR A 355 -20.04 27.16 10.73
C THR A 355 -21.17 26.97 11.75
N PHE A 356 -20.86 26.86 13.04
CA PHE A 356 -21.82 26.51 14.08
C PHE A 356 -21.85 27.57 15.20
N PRO A 357 -22.90 28.42 15.29
CA PRO A 357 -22.97 29.52 16.27
C PRO A 357 -22.82 29.06 17.74
N PHE A 358 -23.37 27.90 18.09
CA PHE A 358 -23.23 27.37 19.46
C PHE A 358 -21.79 26.92 19.76
N VAL A 359 -21.02 26.51 18.75
CA VAL A 359 -19.59 26.22 18.90
C VAL A 359 -18.84 27.53 19.15
N GLU A 360 -19.16 28.60 18.41
CA GLU A 360 -18.60 29.93 18.65
C GLU A 360 -18.80 30.37 20.10
N GLU A 361 -20.03 30.32 20.61
CA GLU A 361 -20.34 30.70 21.99
C GLU A 361 -19.56 29.86 23.01
N CYS A 362 -19.50 28.54 22.79
CA CYS A 362 -18.76 27.61 23.66
C CYS A 362 -17.27 27.93 23.70
N VAL A 363 -16.64 28.11 22.53
CA VAL A 363 -15.20 28.39 22.41
C VAL A 363 -14.88 29.79 22.94
N LYS A 364 -15.72 30.79 22.67
CA LYS A 364 -15.56 32.15 23.19
C LYS A 364 -15.67 32.21 24.71
N LYS A 365 -16.61 31.45 25.29
CA LYS A 365 -16.74 31.32 26.75
C LYS A 365 -15.50 30.66 27.38
N ALA A 366 -14.95 29.64 26.72
CA ALA A 366 -13.78 28.92 27.22
C ALA A 366 -12.46 29.70 27.07
N LEU A 367 -12.28 30.48 26.00
CA LEU A 367 -11.06 31.26 25.75
C LEU A 367 -11.09 32.67 26.36
N GLY A 368 -12.28 33.22 26.59
CA GLY A 368 -12.45 34.64 26.86
C GLY A 368 -12.29 35.52 25.61
N HIS A 369 -12.82 36.74 25.67
CA HIS A 369 -12.96 37.62 24.50
C HIS A 369 -11.63 37.94 23.79
N THR A 370 -10.57 38.23 24.53
CA THR A 370 -9.29 38.67 23.96
C THR A 370 -8.58 37.54 23.20
N LEU A 371 -8.52 36.32 23.77
CA LEU A 371 -7.89 35.18 23.11
C LEU A 371 -8.71 34.67 21.94
N PHE A 372 -10.03 34.70 22.08
CA PHE A 372 -10.94 34.35 21.00
C PHE A 372 -10.74 35.25 19.78
N GLN A 373 -10.62 36.58 19.97
CA GLN A 373 -10.37 37.49 18.85
C GLN A 373 -9.04 37.20 18.15
N GLN A 374 -7.96 36.99 18.92
CA GLN A 374 -6.65 36.65 18.37
C GLN A 374 -6.64 35.33 17.58
N PHE A 375 -7.40 34.35 18.04
CA PHE A 375 -7.64 33.09 17.35
C PHE A 375 -8.39 33.31 16.02
N MET A 376 -9.48 34.09 16.03
CA MET A 376 -10.29 34.35 14.84
C MET A 376 -9.52 35.12 13.77
N ASP A 377 -8.71 36.10 14.18
CA ASP A 377 -7.90 36.93 13.28
C ASP A 377 -6.80 36.12 12.57
N SER A 378 -6.19 35.13 13.24
CA SER A 378 -5.06 34.38 12.66
C SER A 378 -4.92 32.96 13.22
N ALA A 379 -5.91 32.10 12.99
CA ALA A 379 -5.89 30.70 13.49
C ALA A 379 -4.64 29.91 13.04
N GLU A 380 -4.14 30.17 11.83
CA GLU A 380 -2.96 29.48 11.30
C GLU A 380 -1.68 29.79 12.07
N THR A 381 -1.50 31.02 12.53
CA THR A 381 -0.31 31.48 13.27
C THR A 381 -0.58 31.68 14.76
N TRP A 382 -1.77 31.27 15.25
CA TRP A 382 -2.21 31.51 16.61
C TRP A 382 -1.25 30.91 17.64
N TYR A 383 -0.66 29.76 17.32
CA TYR A 383 0.36 29.10 18.15
C TYR A 383 1.55 30.00 18.52
N THR A 384 1.88 31.01 17.71
CA THR A 384 2.95 31.97 18.01
C THR A 384 2.58 32.99 19.09
N LYS A 385 1.28 33.14 19.38
CA LYS A 385 0.71 34.11 20.31
C LYS A 385 0.26 33.49 21.64
N ILE A 386 0.15 32.16 21.70
CA ILE A 386 -0.27 31.41 22.89
C ILE A 386 0.90 31.31 23.88
N ASN A 387 0.66 31.72 25.12
CA ASN A 387 1.62 31.49 26.21
C ASN A 387 1.39 30.14 26.91
N PRO A 388 2.35 29.63 27.72
CA PRO A 388 2.21 28.32 28.36
C PRO A 388 1.02 28.18 29.31
N PHE A 389 0.55 29.28 29.90
CA PHE A 389 -0.63 29.27 30.77
C PHE A 389 -1.91 29.06 29.95
N GLN A 390 -2.07 29.79 28.84
CA GLN A 390 -3.20 29.67 27.92
C GLN A 390 -3.23 28.31 27.22
N ALA A 391 -2.06 27.77 26.87
CA ALA A 391 -1.94 26.41 26.35
C ALA A 391 -2.40 25.36 27.36
N LYS A 392 -2.08 25.54 28.65
CA LYS A 392 -2.53 24.65 29.73
C LYS A 392 -4.04 24.77 29.96
N GLU A 393 -4.59 25.98 29.85
CA GLU A 393 -6.03 26.25 29.93
C GLU A 393 -6.80 25.55 28.80
N LEU A 394 -6.27 25.62 27.58
CA LEU A 394 -6.75 24.86 26.41
C LEU A 394 -6.73 23.34 26.64
N ALA A 395 -5.60 22.80 27.13
CA ALA A 395 -5.42 21.38 27.38
C ALA A 395 -6.25 20.83 28.56
N CYS A 396 -6.70 21.70 29.47
CA CYS A 396 -7.52 21.34 30.63
C CYS A 396 -8.98 21.77 30.49
N ASN A 397 -9.37 22.28 29.31
CA ASN A 397 -10.68 22.85 29.07
C ASN A 397 -11.78 21.77 29.20
N THR A 398 -12.92 22.11 29.81
CA THR A 398 -14.10 21.26 29.89
C THR A 398 -15.18 21.64 28.87
N ALA A 399 -14.83 22.40 27.82
CA ALA A 399 -15.74 22.81 26.75
C ALA A 399 -16.41 21.58 26.15
N ASP A 400 -17.62 21.33 26.62
CA ASP A 400 -18.46 20.23 26.20
C ASP A 400 -19.74 20.83 25.66
N ILE A 401 -20.15 20.35 24.50
CA ILE A 401 -21.37 20.83 23.86
C ILE A 401 -22.47 19.87 24.31
N PRO A 402 -23.47 20.34 25.10
CA PRO A 402 -24.55 19.47 25.56
C PRO A 402 -25.26 18.83 24.36
N GLY A 403 -25.45 17.51 24.39
CA GLY A 403 -26.00 16.73 23.27
C GLY A 403 -27.37 17.19 22.77
N ASP A 404 -28.13 17.93 23.59
CA ASP A 404 -29.43 18.50 23.22
C ASP A 404 -29.32 19.74 22.31
N MET A 405 -28.21 20.50 22.37
CA MET A 405 -27.97 21.65 21.48
C MET A 405 -27.43 21.22 20.10
N ALA A 406 -26.79 20.05 20.02
CA ALA A 406 -26.30 19.49 18.75
C ALA A 406 -27.40 18.84 17.89
N ARG A 407 -28.62 18.66 18.43
CA ARG A 407 -29.77 18.05 17.74
C ARG A 407 -30.81 19.07 17.24
N MET A 408 -30.61 20.36 17.50
CA MET A 408 -31.56 21.43 17.14
C MET A 408 -31.39 21.97 15.70
N GLN A 409 -30.75 21.22 14.80
CA GLN A 409 -30.67 21.55 13.36
C GLN A 409 -31.05 20.37 12.50
#